data_AF-A0A9E5N294-F1
#
_entry.id   AF-A0A9E5N294-F1
#
_cell.length_a   1.000
_cell.length_b   1.000
_cell.length_c   1.000
_cell.angle_alpha   90.00
_cell.angle_beta   90.00
_cell.angle_gamma   90.00
#
_symmetry.space_group_name_H-M   'P 1'
#
loop_
_entity.id
_entity.type
_entity.pdbx_description
1 polymer ?
#
loop_
_entity_poly.entity_id
_entity_poly.type
_entity_poly.pdbx_seq_one_letter_code
_entity_poly.pdbx_strand_id
1 'polypeptide(L)' 'MYFGGAFGAGLVLIGAGLGIGRIGSAAVEGMSRQPEVAGSIQTAMIISAALIEGATFFALIVCMLFNN' A
#
# COMPACT_ATOMS: atom_id res chain seq x y z
N MET A 1 -8.16 -16.28 -17.20
CA MET A 1 -7.16 -15.66 -16.29
C MET A 1 -6.04 -16.67 -16.15
N TYR A 2 -4.91 -16.50 -16.84
CA TYR A 2 -3.82 -17.45 -16.77
C TYR A 2 -3.20 -17.41 -15.36
N PHE A 3 -2.80 -18.58 -14.88
CA PHE A 3 -2.38 -18.80 -13.51
C PHE A 3 -1.25 -17.85 -13.06
N GLY A 4 -0.32 -17.50 -13.96
CA GLY A 4 0.79 -16.58 -13.68
C GLY A 4 0.36 -15.15 -13.36
N GLY A 5 -0.58 -14.57 -14.12
CA GLY A 5 -1.10 -13.22 -13.87
C GLY A 5 -1.90 -13.13 -12.57
N ALA A 6 -2.71 -14.17 -12.27
CA ALA A 6 -3.44 -14.27 -11.01
C ALA A 6 -2.50 -14.39 -9.81
N PHE A 7 -1.47 -15.23 -9.93
CA PHE A 7 -0.48 -15.45 -8.88
C PHE A 7 0.35 -14.19 -8.61
N GLY A 8 0.82 -13.52 -9.67
CA GLY A 8 1.54 -12.25 -9.58
C GLY A 8 0.69 -11.15 -8.93
N ALA A 9 -0.57 -11.01 -9.34
CA ALA A 9 -1.49 -10.05 -8.73
C ALA A 9 -1.73 -10.32 -7.23
N GLY A 10 -1.83 -11.60 -6.85
CA GLY A 10 -1.95 -12.00 -5.44
C GLY A 10 -0.74 -11.59 -4.60
N LEU A 11 0.48 -11.80 -5.11
CA LEU A 11 1.71 -11.39 -4.42
C LEU A 11 1.81 -9.87 -4.27
N VAL A 12 1.45 -9.12 -5.31
CA VAL A 12 1.42 -7.65 -5.28
C VAL A 12 0.46 -7.15 -4.20
N LEU A 13 -0.76 -7.71 -4.13
CA LEU A 13 -1.75 -7.32 -3.12
C LEU A 13 -1.33 -7.66 -1.70
N ILE A 14 -0.65 -8.79 -1.48
CA ILE A 14 -0.10 -9.15 -0.16
C ILE A 14 0.96 -8.11 0.27
N GLY A 15 1.88 -7.77 -0.63
CA GLY A 15 2.91 -6.75 -0.36
C GLY A 15 2.31 -5.39 -0.03
N ALA A 16 1.33 -4.94 -0.82
CA ALA A 16 0.64 -3.68 -0.62
C ALA A 16 -0.11 -3.63 0.72
N GLY A 17 -0.88 -4.68 1.04
CA GLY A 17 -1.63 -4.78 2.29
C GLY A 17 -0.73 -4.75 3.52
N LEU A 18 0.40 -5.46 3.48
CA LEU A 18 1.38 -5.43 4.56
C LEU A 18 2.04 -4.05 4.72
N GLY A 19 2.36 -3.39 3.60
CA GLY A 19 2.94 -2.05 3.60
C GLY A 19 1.99 -1.00 4.19
N ILE A 20 0.76 -0.94 3.67
CA ILE A 20 -0.27 0.01 4.13
C ILE A 20 -0.63 -0.25 5.60
N GLY A 21 -0.80 -1.51 6.01
CA GLY A 21 -1.10 -1.87 7.39
C GLY A 21 -0.02 -1.41 8.38
N ARG A 22 1.27 -1.52 7.99
CA ARG A 22 2.40 -1.01 8.78
C ARG A 22 2.41 0.51 8.89
N ILE A 23 2.17 1.22 7.79
CA ILE A 23 2.10 2.68 7.82
C ILE A 23 0.94 3.14 8.70
N GLY A 24 -0.24 2.56 8.52
CA GLY A 24 -1.44 2.92 9.29
C GLY A 24 -1.26 2.68 10.79
N SER A 25 -0.74 1.52 11.18
CA SER A 25 -0.49 1.21 12.60
C SER A 25 0.53 2.16 13.23
N ALA A 26 1.66 2.40 12.57
CA ALA A 26 2.69 3.34 13.06
C ALA A 26 2.15 4.77 13.15
N ALA A 27 1.34 5.19 12.19
CA ALA A 27 0.73 6.52 12.20
C ALA A 27 -0.27 6.66 13.36
N VAL A 28 -1.16 5.69 13.57
CA VAL A 28 -2.13 5.71 14.68
C VAL A 28 -1.42 5.72 16.04
N GLU A 29 -0.36 4.94 16.19
CA GLU A 29 0.46 4.96 17.41
C GLU A 29 1.19 6.30 17.59
N GLY A 30 1.73 6.88 16.52
CA GLY A 30 2.36 8.20 16.56
C GLY A 30 1.38 9.30 16.95
N MET A 31 0.18 9.30 16.35
CA MET A 31 -0.88 10.28 16.66
C MET A 31 -1.38 10.17 18.10
N SER A 32 -1.47 8.95 18.64
CA SER A 32 -1.90 8.75 20.04
C SER A 32 -0.82 9.19 21.04
N ARG A 33 0.46 9.01 20.71
CA ARG A 33 1.59 9.48 21.54
C ARG A 33 1.77 11.00 21.50
N GLN A 34 1.54 11.63 20.35
CA GLN A 34 1.72 13.07 20.16
C GLN A 34 0.52 13.68 19.41
N PRO A 35 -0.59 13.99 20.11
CA PRO A 35 -1.79 14.54 19.50
C PRO A 35 -1.57 15.89 18.80
N GLU A 36 -0.63 16.69 19.30
CA GLU A 36 -0.29 18.03 18.79
C GLU A 36 0.19 18.02 17.33
N VAL A 37 0.85 16.94 16.92
CA VAL A 37 1.37 16.76 15.55
C VAL A 37 0.56 15.76 14.73
N ALA A 38 -0.61 15.34 15.22
CA ALA A 38 -1.38 14.27 14.59
C ALA A 38 -1.76 14.58 13.12
N GLY A 39 -2.10 15.83 12.80
CA GLY A 39 -2.38 16.25 11.42
C GLY A 39 -1.18 16.13 10.48
N SER A 40 0.03 16.38 10.98
CA SER A 40 1.27 16.18 10.21
C SER A 40 1.54 14.70 9.96
N ILE A 41 1.37 13.86 10.99
CA ILE A 41 1.50 12.40 10.89
C ILE A 41 0.48 11.83 9.89
N GLN A 42 -0.79 12.28 9.96
CA GLN A 42 -1.82 11.86 9.03
C GLN A 42 -1.47 12.22 7.59
N THR A 43 -0.96 13.43 7.36
CA THR A 43 -0.55 13.88 6.03
C THR A 43 0.59 13.01 5.49
N ALA A 44 1.63 12.76 6.30
CA ALA A 44 2.74 11.89 5.92
C ALA A 44 2.30 10.44 5.64
N MET A 45 1.36 9.92 6.44
CA MET A 45 0.74 8.61 6.21
C MET A 45 0.01 8.55 4.87
N ILE A 46 -0.83 9.55 4.55
CA ILE A 46 -1.59 9.57 3.28
C ILE A 46 -0.64 9.63 2.08
N ILE A 47 0.40 10.46 2.14
CA ILE A 47 1.41 10.53 1.07
C ILE A 47 2.11 9.18 0.89
N SER A 48 2.51 8.54 1.98
CA SER A 48 3.18 7.24 1.95
C SER A 48 2.26 6.14 1.42
N ALA A 49 0.99 6.13 1.85
CA ALA A 49 -0.02 5.21 1.36
C ALA A 49 -0.30 5.41 -0.14
N ALA A 50 -0.40 6.66 -0.61
CA ALA A 50 -0.58 6.97 -2.02
C ALA A 50 0.60 6.49 -2.89
N LEU A 51 1.83 6.55 -2.37
CA LEU A 51 3.01 6.04 -3.07
C LEU A 51 2.95 4.51 -3.24
N ILE A 52 2.53 3.79 -2.18
CA ILE A 52 2.34 2.33 -2.24
C ILE A 52 1.21 1.98 -3.20
N GLU A 53 0.07 2.67 -3.12
CA GLU A 53 -1.07 2.45 -4.02
C GLU A 53 -0.68 2.68 -5.49
N GLY A 54 0.06 3.75 -5.79
CA GLY A 54 0.54 4.01 -7.16
C GLY A 54 1.43 2.89 -7.70
N ALA A 55 2.38 2.40 -6.90
CA ALA A 55 3.26 1.29 -7.29
C ALA A 55 2.48 -0.04 -7.43
N THR A 56 1.55 -0.29 -6.53
CA THR A 56 0.69 -1.49 -6.51
C THR A 56 -0.20 -1.53 -7.74
N PHE A 57 -0.85 -0.42 -8.06
CA PHE A 57 -1.73 -0.30 -9.22
C PHE A 57 -0.96 -0.53 -10.53
N PHE A 58 0.23 0.07 -10.65
CA PHE A 58 1.10 -0.17 -11.79
C PHE A 58 1.50 -1.65 -11.93
N ALA A 59 1.89 -2.30 -10.84
CA ALA A 59 2.25 -3.72 -10.86
C ALA A 59 1.05 -4.63 -11.22
N LEU A 60 -0.16 -4.30 -10.76
CA LEU A 60 -1.37 -5.03 -11.15
C LEU A 60 -1.65 -4.92 -12.66
N ILE A 61 -1.49 -3.72 -13.23
CA ILE A 61 -1.62 -3.52 -14.68
C ILE A 61 -0.63 -4.41 -15.43
N VAL A 62 0.64 -4.44 -15.00
CA VAL A 62 1.67 -5.31 -15.59
C VAL A 62 1.25 -6.79 -15.50
N CYS A 63 0.81 -7.27 -14.33
CA CYS A 63 0.34 -8.65 -14.17
C CYS A 63 -0.85 -8.99 -15.08
N MET A 64 -1.73 -8.03 -15.36
CA MET A 64 -2.87 -8.21 -16.26
C MET A 64 -2.46 -8.18 -17.74
N LEU A 65 -1.48 -7.36 -18.13
CA LEU A 65 -1.02 -7.22 -19.51
C LEU A 65 -0.21 -8.42 -19.99
N PHE A 66 0.64 -9.00 -19.14
CA PHE A 66 1.47 -10.18 -19.50
C PHE A 66 0.73 -11.52 -19.33
N ASN A 67 -0.60 -11.49 -19.35
CA ASN A 67 -1.50 -12.62 -19.14
C ASN A 67 -1.92 -13.24 -20.48
N ASN A 68 -0.94 -13.68 -21.29
CA ASN A 68 -1.13 -14.21 -22.65
C ASN A 68 -1.05 -15.74 -22.70
#